data_AF-A0A8B8BCW9-F1
#
_entry.id   AF-A0A8B8BCW9-F1
#
_cell.length_a   1.000
_cell.length_b   1.000
_cell.length_c   1.000
_cell.angle_alpha   90.00
_cell.angle_beta   90.00
_cell.angle_gamma   90.00
#
_symmetry.space_group_name_H-M   'P 1'
#
loop_
_entity.id
_entity.type
_entity.pdbx_description
1 polymer ?
#
loop_
_entity_poly.entity_id
_entity_poly.type
_entity_poly.pdbx_seq_one_letter_code
_entity_poly.pdbx_strand_id
1 'polypeptide(L)'
;MDGSDKLPFLVIGKASNPRCKSLPVQYYAHKKAWMTSEIFISWIPGLLFVVKLVFLPPNTTSQTQPMDQGIIQNLKVHYRKRVLLRYITDIDQSKAPHVSILDAIHMLSQAWNCVTPQTINNCYRHDGFSTDNAAATLNDDEDFDVEDDIPLSRLREHALTPEVLTEFTRLDDEIQTSAELTDDDILEEIKFNRDTPTPFNRPRKR
;
A
#
# COMPACT_ATOMS: atom_id res chain seq x y z
N MET A 1 -22.74 5.95 9.14
CA MET A 1 -21.74 5.67 10.19
C MET A 1 -21.38 7.00 10.81
N ASP A 2 -21.65 7.17 12.09
CA ASP A 2 -21.51 8.42 12.86
C ASP A 2 -20.11 8.60 13.49
N GLY A 3 -19.17 7.68 13.21
CA GLY A 3 -17.78 7.77 13.65
C GLY A 3 -17.54 7.41 15.12
N SER A 4 -18.59 7.00 15.84
CA SER A 4 -18.55 6.63 17.26
C SER A 4 -17.69 5.38 17.54
N ASP A 5 -17.44 4.55 16.52
CA ASP A 5 -16.61 3.33 16.60
C ASP A 5 -15.12 3.56 16.24
N LYS A 6 -14.67 4.82 16.13
CA LYS A 6 -13.30 5.11 15.68
C LYS A 6 -12.28 4.69 16.75
N LEU A 7 -11.52 3.64 16.45
CA LEU A 7 -10.41 3.20 17.30
C LEU A 7 -9.27 4.22 17.31
N PRO A 8 -8.59 4.42 18.45
CA PRO A 8 -7.38 5.22 18.50
C PRO A 8 -6.31 4.61 17.59
N PHE A 9 -5.52 5.46 16.94
CA PHE A 9 -4.42 5.01 16.09
C PHE A 9 -3.44 4.16 16.90
N LEU A 10 -2.98 3.07 16.30
CA LEU A 10 -1.96 2.20 16.84
C LEU A 10 -0.60 2.51 16.21
N VAL A 11 0.42 2.68 17.03
CA VAL A 11 1.82 2.83 16.62
C VAL A 11 2.60 1.65 17.18
N ILE A 12 3.39 0.99 16.33
CA ILE A 12 4.28 -0.10 16.72
C ILE A 12 5.71 0.39 16.56
N GLY A 13 6.52 0.30 17.61
CA GLY A 13 7.91 0.75 17.59
C GLY A 13 8.86 -0.22 18.26
N LYS A 14 10.16 -0.08 17.98
CA LYS A 14 11.21 -0.95 18.56
C LYS A 14 11.47 -0.68 20.04
N ALA A 15 11.28 0.57 20.46
CA ALA A 15 11.62 0.99 21.82
C ALA A 15 10.53 0.54 22.80
N SER A 16 10.91 -0.16 23.88
CA SER A 16 9.99 -0.42 25.00
C SER A 16 9.49 0.85 25.68
N ASN A 17 10.25 1.93 25.56
CA ASN A 17 9.96 3.22 26.18
C ASN A 17 10.21 4.36 25.17
N PRO A 18 9.25 4.67 24.28
CA PRO A 18 9.43 5.71 23.26
C PRO A 18 9.54 7.09 23.90
N ARG A 19 10.31 7.98 23.25
CA ARG A 19 10.49 9.36 23.74
C ARG A 19 9.25 10.23 23.53
N CYS A 20 8.41 9.92 22.55
CA CYS A 20 7.20 10.68 22.17
C CYS A 20 5.90 10.15 22.82
N LYS A 21 5.87 10.03 24.15
CA LYS A 21 4.70 9.48 24.89
C LYS A 21 3.41 10.33 24.84
N SER A 22 3.46 11.54 24.29
CA SER A 22 2.40 12.55 24.41
C SER A 22 1.36 12.52 23.29
N LEU A 23 1.48 11.61 22.32
CA LEU A 23 0.50 11.52 21.22
C LEU A 23 -0.71 10.68 21.68
N PRO A 24 -1.95 11.03 21.26
CA PRO A 24 -3.17 10.28 21.58
C PRO A 24 -3.26 9.00 20.73
N VAL A 25 -2.26 8.13 20.86
CA VAL A 25 -2.10 6.87 20.13
C VAL A 25 -1.87 5.73 21.11
N GLN A 26 -2.32 4.54 20.75
CA GLN A 26 -1.88 3.33 21.43
C GLN A 26 -0.49 2.96 20.93
N TYR A 27 0.41 2.58 21.84
CA TYR A 27 1.78 2.21 21.47
C TYR A 27 2.09 0.78 21.90
N TYR A 28 2.61 -0.01 20.97
CA TYR A 28 3.12 -1.36 21.23
C TYR A 28 4.60 -1.44 20.90
N ALA A 29 5.37 -2.00 21.83
CA ALA A 29 6.78 -2.28 21.60
C ALA A 29 6.95 -3.66 20.98
N HIS A 30 7.59 -3.73 19.81
CA HIS A 30 7.93 -4.98 19.14
C HIS A 30 9.35 -4.89 18.59
N LYS A 31 10.19 -5.92 18.78
CA LYS A 31 11.61 -5.90 18.40
C LYS A 31 11.83 -5.50 16.93
N LYS A 32 10.98 -6.01 16.03
CA LYS A 32 11.01 -5.71 14.60
C LYS A 32 10.14 -4.50 14.19
N ALA A 33 9.33 -3.95 15.11
CA ALA A 33 8.36 -2.88 14.87
C ALA A 33 7.32 -3.19 13.77
N TRP A 34 6.85 -4.44 13.72
CA TRP A 34 5.83 -4.88 12.76
C TRP A 34 4.55 -5.31 13.48
N MET A 35 3.45 -5.31 12.74
CA MET A 35 2.17 -5.83 13.20
C MET A 35 2.22 -7.35 13.34
N THR A 36 1.81 -7.88 14.50
CA THR A 36 1.56 -9.33 14.68
C THR A 36 0.07 -9.59 14.84
N SER A 37 -0.33 -10.85 14.65
CA SER A 37 -1.71 -11.30 14.87
C SER A 37 -2.19 -10.98 16.29
N GLU A 38 -1.32 -11.12 17.32
CA GLU A 38 -1.71 -10.79 18.70
C GLU A 38 -1.93 -9.29 18.88
N ILE A 39 -1.03 -8.46 18.33
CA ILE A 39 -1.16 -7.00 18.41
C ILE A 39 -2.44 -6.55 17.70
N PHE A 40 -2.70 -7.06 16.49
CA PHE A 40 -3.89 -6.71 15.71
C PHE A 40 -5.19 -7.09 16.42
N ILE A 41 -5.28 -8.33 16.93
CA ILE A 41 -6.45 -8.81 17.67
C ILE A 41 -6.64 -8.01 18.97
N SER A 42 -5.56 -7.68 19.67
CA SER A 42 -5.60 -6.88 20.90
C SER A 42 -6.04 -5.45 20.65
N TRP A 43 -5.67 -4.86 19.50
CA TRP A 43 -6.06 -3.50 19.13
C TRP A 43 -7.52 -3.42 18.71
N ILE A 44 -8.05 -4.49 18.11
CA ILE A 44 -9.40 -4.54 17.55
C ILE A 44 -10.24 -5.69 18.18
N PRO A 45 -10.47 -5.69 19.51
CA PRO A 45 -11.23 -6.77 20.15
C PRO A 45 -12.72 -6.74 19.75
N GLY A 46 -13.25 -5.56 19.41
CA GLY A 46 -14.63 -5.37 19.00
C GLY A 46 -14.91 -5.77 17.55
N LEU A 47 -14.12 -5.34 16.56
CA LEU A 47 -14.48 -5.53 15.14
C LEU A 47 -14.48 -7.02 14.69
N LEU A 48 -13.88 -7.92 15.47
CA LEU A 48 -13.84 -9.36 15.19
C LEU A 48 -15.22 -10.04 15.22
N PHE A 49 -16.27 -9.42 15.80
CA PHE A 49 -17.63 -9.97 15.70
C PHE A 49 -18.29 -9.71 14.33
N VAL A 50 -17.78 -8.73 13.56
CA VAL A 50 -18.32 -8.33 12.24
C VAL A 50 -17.36 -8.63 11.08
N VAL A 51 -16.06 -8.78 11.34
CA VAL A 51 -15.03 -9.00 10.33
C VAL A 51 -14.34 -10.35 10.55
N LYS A 52 -14.32 -11.19 9.51
CA LYS A 52 -13.57 -12.45 9.52
C LYS A 52 -12.11 -12.19 9.18
N LEU A 53 -11.23 -12.38 10.17
CA LEU A 53 -9.78 -12.33 9.96
C LEU A 53 -9.29 -13.65 9.33
N VAL A 54 -8.55 -13.56 8.22
CA VAL A 54 -7.93 -14.71 7.55
C VAL A 54 -6.43 -14.46 7.49
N PHE A 55 -5.65 -15.42 8.00
CA PHE A 55 -4.19 -15.37 7.94
C PHE A 55 -3.70 -16.12 6.70
N LEU A 56 -2.81 -15.47 5.94
CA LEU A 56 -2.13 -16.10 4.82
C LEU A 56 -1.09 -17.11 5.34
N PRO A 57 -0.73 -18.14 4.55
CA PRO A 57 0.39 -19.01 4.87
C PRO A 57 1.70 -18.22 5.07
N PRO A 58 2.65 -18.72 5.87
CA PRO A 58 3.96 -18.09 6.00
C PRO A 58 4.65 -17.98 4.63
N ASN A 59 5.38 -16.88 4.39
CA ASN A 59 6.13 -16.57 3.15
C ASN A 59 5.29 -16.32 1.89
N THR A 60 4.05 -15.84 2.02
CA THR A 60 3.16 -15.51 0.89
C THR A 60 3.32 -14.05 0.42
N THR A 61 4.50 -13.44 0.59
CA THR A 61 4.67 -11.97 0.59
C THR A 61 4.50 -11.27 -0.76
N SER A 62 4.13 -11.97 -1.84
CA SER A 62 3.77 -11.36 -3.13
C SER A 62 2.70 -12.11 -3.92
N GLN A 63 2.52 -13.43 -3.75
CA GLN A 63 1.61 -14.22 -4.59
C GLN A 63 0.12 -14.08 -4.26
N THR A 64 -0.23 -13.48 -3.12
CA THR A 64 -1.64 -13.33 -2.70
C THR A 64 -1.92 -11.94 -2.08
N GLN A 65 -1.15 -10.92 -2.48
CA GLN A 65 -1.35 -9.55 -2.02
C GLN A 65 -1.89 -8.68 -3.16
N PRO A 66 -3.21 -8.39 -3.20
CA PRO A 66 -3.81 -7.74 -4.38
C PRO A 66 -3.28 -6.33 -4.60
N MET A 67 -2.77 -5.71 -3.52
CA MET A 67 -2.11 -4.42 -3.56
C MET A 67 -0.83 -4.46 -4.41
N ASP A 68 -0.07 -5.56 -4.34
CA ASP A 68 1.16 -5.78 -5.09
C ASP A 68 0.90 -6.34 -6.50
N GLN A 69 -0.32 -6.79 -6.82
CA GLN A 69 -0.73 -7.24 -8.16
C GLN A 69 -1.07 -6.12 -9.15
N GLY A 70 -0.67 -4.87 -8.85
CA GLY A 70 -0.80 -3.74 -9.76
C GLY A 70 -1.54 -2.54 -9.20
N ILE A 71 -2.26 -2.65 -8.06
CA ILE A 71 -2.94 -1.50 -7.45
C ILE A 71 -1.93 -0.43 -7.01
N ILE A 72 -0.87 -0.83 -6.29
CA ILE A 72 0.19 0.10 -5.86
C ILE A 72 0.91 0.68 -7.07
N GLN A 73 1.20 -0.13 -8.08
CA GLN A 73 1.87 0.33 -9.30
C GLN A 73 1.02 1.38 -10.03
N ASN A 74 -0.27 1.11 -10.23
CA ASN A 74 -1.19 2.03 -10.89
C ASN A 74 -1.32 3.35 -10.10
N LEU A 75 -1.47 3.29 -8.77
CA LEU A 75 -1.47 4.48 -7.92
C LEU A 75 -0.19 5.31 -8.07
N LYS A 76 0.98 4.66 -8.05
CA LYS A 76 2.28 5.33 -8.21
C LYS A 76 2.40 5.99 -9.59
N VAL A 77 1.90 5.36 -10.65
CA VAL A 77 1.89 5.94 -12.01
C VAL A 77 1.05 7.23 -12.03
N HIS A 78 -0.19 7.19 -11.53
CA HIS A 78 -1.05 8.37 -11.48
C HIS A 78 -0.45 9.50 -10.62
N TYR A 79 0.12 9.16 -9.46
CA TYR A 79 0.77 10.13 -8.60
C TYR A 79 1.96 10.82 -9.29
N ARG A 80 2.83 10.05 -9.94
CA ARG A 80 4.01 10.58 -10.63
C ARG A 80 3.65 11.41 -11.85
N LYS A 81 2.61 11.02 -12.60
CA LYS A 81 2.06 11.84 -13.69
C LYS A 81 1.72 13.23 -13.14
N ARG A 82 0.96 13.30 -12.05
CA ARG A 82 0.55 14.57 -11.41
C ARG A 82 1.74 15.42 -10.92
N VAL A 83 2.75 14.79 -10.30
CA VAL A 83 4.00 15.49 -9.90
C VAL A 83 4.68 16.14 -11.11
N LEU A 84 4.75 15.41 -12.23
CA LEU A 84 5.36 15.93 -13.46
C LEU A 84 4.54 17.09 -14.05
N LEU A 85 3.22 16.98 -14.11
CA LEU A 85 2.35 18.07 -14.58
C LEU A 85 2.54 19.33 -13.73
N ARG A 86 2.71 19.16 -12.42
CA ARG A 86 2.99 20.27 -11.52
C ARG A 86 4.33 20.92 -11.83
N TYR A 87 5.38 20.13 -12.04
CA TYR A 87 6.71 20.67 -12.38
C TYR A 87 6.71 21.43 -13.71
N ILE A 88 6.05 20.90 -14.74
CA ILE A 88 5.89 21.60 -16.03
C ILE A 88 5.19 22.94 -15.82
N THR A 89 4.11 22.96 -15.03
CA THR A 89 3.35 24.18 -14.75
C THR A 89 4.20 25.23 -14.02
N ASP A 90 5.03 24.80 -13.07
CA ASP A 90 5.94 25.70 -12.36
C ASP A 90 7.02 26.26 -13.32
N ILE A 91 7.61 25.42 -14.18
CA ILE A 91 8.62 25.81 -15.17
C ILE A 91 8.05 26.79 -16.20
N ASP A 92 6.86 26.53 -16.73
CA ASP A 92 6.16 27.42 -17.67
C ASP A 92 5.91 28.80 -17.05
N GLN A 93 5.73 28.86 -15.73
CA GLN A 93 5.59 30.11 -14.96
C GLN A 93 6.94 30.70 -14.51
N SER A 94 8.07 30.16 -14.97
CA SER A 94 9.43 30.53 -14.55
C SER A 94 9.63 30.45 -13.03
N LYS A 95 8.93 29.52 -12.36
CA LYS A 95 9.08 29.23 -10.93
C LYS A 95 9.94 27.99 -10.75
N ALA A 96 10.65 27.93 -9.63
CA ALA A 96 11.34 26.72 -9.23
C ALA A 96 10.30 25.62 -8.91
N PRO A 97 10.43 24.40 -9.47
CA PRO A 97 9.54 23.29 -9.17
C PRO A 97 9.48 23.02 -7.67
N HIS A 98 8.29 23.04 -7.09
CA HIS A 98 8.12 22.83 -5.65
C HIS A 98 6.80 22.12 -5.34
N VAL A 99 6.90 21.04 -4.58
CA VAL A 99 5.76 20.26 -4.07
C VAL A 99 5.83 20.28 -2.55
N SER A 100 4.83 20.90 -1.90
CA SER A 100 4.70 20.85 -0.45
C SER A 100 4.06 19.51 0.00
N ILE A 101 4.13 19.21 1.30
CA ILE A 101 3.43 18.04 1.88
C ILE A 101 1.92 18.13 1.62
N LEU A 102 1.33 19.32 1.69
CA LEU A 102 -0.09 19.52 1.43
C LEU A 102 -0.42 19.20 -0.04
N ASP A 103 0.41 19.68 -0.97
CA ASP A 103 0.26 19.35 -2.39
C ASP A 103 0.40 17.83 -2.62
N ALA A 104 1.37 17.19 -1.97
CA ALA A 104 1.57 15.74 -2.05
C ALA A 104 0.34 14.95 -1.56
N ILE A 105 -0.30 15.38 -0.48
CA ILE A 105 -1.52 14.74 0.03
C ILE A 105 -2.68 14.91 -0.97
N HIS A 106 -2.85 16.11 -1.54
CA HIS A 106 -3.88 16.35 -2.55
C HIS A 106 -3.64 15.53 -3.81
N MET A 107 -2.40 15.49 -4.32
CA MET A 107 -2.02 14.68 -5.47
C MET A 107 -2.22 13.19 -5.23
N LEU A 108 -1.92 12.69 -4.02
CA LEU A 108 -2.18 11.29 -3.65
C LEU A 108 -3.68 10.97 -3.64
N SER A 109 -4.49 11.86 -3.07
CA SER A 109 -5.95 11.71 -3.08
C SER A 109 -6.50 11.68 -4.50
N GLN A 110 -6.06 12.60 -5.35
CA GLN A 110 -6.45 12.64 -6.76
C GLN A 110 -5.98 11.41 -7.53
N ALA A 111 -4.73 10.97 -7.31
CA ALA A 111 -4.20 9.75 -7.93
C ALA A 111 -4.98 8.49 -7.52
N TRP A 112 -5.41 8.39 -6.26
CA TRP A 112 -6.25 7.29 -5.79
C TRP A 112 -7.62 7.26 -6.48
N ASN A 113 -8.21 8.43 -6.75
CA ASN A 113 -9.48 8.51 -7.46
C ASN A 113 -9.42 8.04 -8.92
N CYS A 114 -8.22 8.00 -9.52
CA CYS A 114 -7.99 7.43 -10.86
C CYS A 114 -7.78 5.91 -10.84
N VAL A 115 -7.60 5.29 -9.67
CA VAL A 115 -7.48 3.83 -9.57
C VAL A 115 -8.87 3.23 -9.75
N THR A 116 -9.15 2.71 -10.95
CA THR A 116 -10.50 2.22 -11.25
C THR A 116 -10.89 0.99 -10.44
N PRO A 117 -12.20 0.81 -10.14
CA PRO A 117 -12.70 -0.45 -9.60
C PRO A 117 -12.37 -1.65 -10.48
N GLN A 118 -12.24 -1.46 -11.81
CA GLN A 118 -11.87 -2.53 -12.74
C GLN A 118 -10.43 -3.00 -12.51
N THR A 119 -9.48 -2.08 -12.36
CA THR A 119 -8.08 -2.38 -12.01
C THR A 119 -8.02 -3.17 -10.71
N ILE A 120 -8.74 -2.72 -9.67
CA ILE A 120 -8.81 -3.41 -8.38
C ILE A 120 -9.37 -4.83 -8.55
N ASN A 121 -10.50 -4.98 -9.24
CA ASN A 121 -11.10 -6.29 -9.49
C ASN A 121 -10.15 -7.23 -10.24
N ASN A 122 -9.45 -6.74 -11.26
CA ASN A 122 -8.46 -7.52 -12.00
C ASN A 122 -7.30 -7.99 -11.11
N CYS A 123 -6.79 -7.13 -10.22
CA CYS A 123 -5.72 -7.49 -9.27
C CYS A 123 -6.18 -8.59 -8.29
N TYR A 124 -7.39 -8.47 -7.73
CA TYR A 124 -7.96 -9.50 -6.84
C TYR A 124 -8.27 -10.82 -7.58
N ARG A 125 -8.66 -10.76 -8.86
CA ARG A 125 -8.83 -11.95 -9.71
C ARG A 125 -7.50 -12.65 -9.95
N HIS A 126 -6.44 -11.91 -10.22
CA HIS A 126 -5.10 -12.46 -10.43
C HIS A 126 -4.59 -13.22 -9.20
N ASP A 127 -4.90 -12.71 -8.00
CA ASP A 127 -4.58 -13.36 -6.72
C ASP A 127 -5.51 -14.53 -6.34
N GLY A 128 -6.46 -14.89 -7.19
CA GLY A 128 -7.34 -16.03 -6.97
C GLY A 128 -8.48 -15.77 -5.96
N PHE A 129 -8.79 -14.51 -5.65
CA PHE A 129 -9.94 -14.16 -4.80
C PHE A 129 -11.29 -14.21 -5.54
N SER A 130 -11.29 -14.47 -6.86
CA SER A 130 -12.51 -14.60 -7.67
C SER A 130 -12.51 -15.91 -8.46
N THR A 131 -13.60 -16.68 -8.35
CA THR A 131 -13.80 -17.96 -9.05
C THR A 131 -14.49 -17.82 -10.41
N ASP A 132 -14.88 -16.61 -10.79
CA ASP A 132 -15.62 -16.38 -12.03
C ASP A 132 -14.67 -16.36 -13.22
N ASN A 133 -14.64 -17.49 -13.96
CA ASN A 133 -13.97 -17.70 -15.24
C ASN A 133 -14.55 -16.83 -16.38
N ALA A 134 -14.62 -15.50 -16.20
CA ALA A 134 -14.73 -14.57 -17.31
C ALA A 134 -13.31 -14.25 -17.81
N ALA A 135 -13.05 -14.45 -19.09
CA ALA A 135 -11.76 -14.18 -19.72
C ALA A 135 -11.25 -12.78 -19.31
N ALA A 136 -9.96 -12.70 -18.99
CA ALA A 136 -9.30 -11.43 -18.76
C ALA A 136 -9.48 -10.54 -20.00
N THR A 137 -10.35 -9.55 -19.92
CA THR A 137 -10.31 -8.44 -20.87
C THR A 137 -9.11 -7.60 -20.47
N LEU A 138 -7.99 -7.82 -21.16
CA LEU A 138 -6.88 -6.87 -21.23
C LEU A 138 -7.37 -5.65 -22.02
N ASN A 139 -8.31 -4.90 -21.45
CA ASN A 139 -8.52 -3.54 -21.88
C ASN A 139 -7.60 -2.72 -20.99
N ASP A 140 -6.36 -2.59 -21.46
CA ASP A 140 -5.34 -1.70 -20.90
C ASP A 140 -5.60 -0.23 -21.31
N ASP A 141 -6.75 0.03 -21.93
CA ASP A 141 -7.04 1.28 -22.60
C ASP A 141 -7.97 2.16 -21.75
N GLU A 142 -7.32 3.15 -21.14
CA GLU A 142 -7.82 4.51 -20.95
C GLU A 142 -8.90 4.75 -19.88
N ASP A 143 -8.48 4.77 -18.61
CA ASP A 143 -9.04 5.76 -17.67
C ASP A 143 -8.17 7.01 -17.70
N PHE A 144 -8.25 7.73 -18.83
CA PHE A 144 -7.65 9.04 -19.01
C PHE A 144 -8.60 10.08 -18.41
N ASP A 145 -8.24 10.59 -17.23
CA ASP A 145 -8.90 11.75 -16.64
C ASP A 145 -8.69 12.96 -17.57
N VAL A 146 -9.79 13.57 -18.02
CA VAL A 146 -9.79 14.74 -18.93
C VAL A 146 -9.05 15.93 -18.30
N GLU A 147 -8.92 15.97 -16.97
CA GLU A 147 -8.12 16.98 -16.26
C GLU A 147 -6.59 16.80 -16.38
N ASP A 148 -6.12 15.59 -16.73
CA ASP A 148 -4.69 15.29 -16.88
C ASP A 148 -4.20 15.38 -18.35
N ASP A 149 -5.04 15.89 -19.27
CA ASP A 149 -4.68 16.13 -20.68
C ASP A 149 -3.78 17.37 -20.81
N ILE A 150 -2.49 17.17 -20.54
CA ILE A 150 -1.46 18.04 -21.12
C ILE A 150 -1.30 17.63 -22.58
N PRO A 151 -1.49 18.56 -23.55
CA PRO A 151 -1.28 18.25 -24.95
C PRO A 151 0.08 17.58 -25.19
N LEU A 152 0.12 16.50 -25.97
CA LEU A 152 1.35 15.81 -26.37
C LEU A 152 2.44 16.78 -26.91
N SER A 153 2.02 17.90 -27.49
CA SER A 153 2.90 18.99 -27.91
C SER A 153 3.69 19.61 -26.75
N ARG A 154 3.07 19.85 -25.59
CA ARG A 154 3.69 20.41 -24.39
C ARG A 154 4.65 19.43 -23.71
N LEU A 155 4.33 18.14 -23.70
CA LEU A 155 5.26 17.10 -23.24
C LEU A 155 6.49 17.05 -24.16
N ARG A 156 6.28 17.16 -25.47
CA ARG A 156 7.36 17.15 -26.46
C ARG A 156 8.23 18.41 -26.40
N GLU A 157 7.66 19.58 -26.08
CA GLU A 157 8.40 20.83 -25.83
C GLU A 157 9.42 20.68 -24.69
N HIS A 158 9.08 19.90 -23.68
CA HIS A 158 9.96 19.60 -22.53
C HIS A 158 10.75 18.29 -22.68
N ALA A 159 10.82 17.72 -23.90
CA ALA A 159 11.51 16.47 -24.21
C ALA A 159 11.05 15.23 -23.41
N LEU A 160 9.81 15.25 -22.90
CA LEU A 160 9.20 14.13 -22.18
C LEU A 160 8.57 13.17 -23.20
N THR A 161 9.37 12.23 -23.71
CA THR A 161 8.86 11.15 -24.56
C THR A 161 8.17 10.06 -23.73
N PRO A 162 7.32 9.20 -24.34
CA PRO A 162 6.71 8.07 -23.65
C PRO A 162 7.72 7.16 -22.94
N GLU A 163 8.93 7.02 -23.48
CA GLU A 163 10.01 6.24 -22.87
C GLU A 163 10.51 6.90 -21.59
N VAL A 164 10.77 8.22 -21.60
CA VAL A 164 11.20 8.98 -20.42
C VAL A 164 10.12 8.97 -19.33
N LEU A 165 8.85 9.05 -19.72
CA LEU A 165 7.71 8.93 -18.79
C LEU A 165 7.61 7.52 -18.19
N THR A 166 7.87 6.50 -18.99
CA THR A 166 7.89 5.11 -18.53
C THR A 166 9.07 4.87 -17.58
N GLU A 167 10.24 5.42 -17.89
CA GLU A 167 11.40 5.36 -16.99
C GLU A 167 11.09 6.09 -15.66
N PHE A 168 10.56 7.31 -15.73
CA PHE A 168 10.18 8.08 -14.55
C PHE A 168 9.18 7.36 -13.66
N THR A 169 8.23 6.64 -14.25
CA THR A 169 7.25 5.83 -13.52
C THR A 169 7.82 4.53 -12.94
N ARG A 170 9.04 4.13 -13.29
CA ARG A 170 9.69 2.91 -12.78
C ARG A 170 10.89 3.19 -11.88
N LEU A 171 11.25 4.45 -11.66
CA LEU A 171 12.41 4.85 -10.84
C LEU A 171 12.44 4.24 -9.43
N ASP A 172 11.28 4.01 -8.80
CA ASP A 172 11.22 3.44 -7.43
C ASP A 172 10.99 1.92 -7.41
N ASP A 173 11.02 1.23 -8.56
CA ASP A 173 10.85 -0.23 -8.60
C ASP A 173 11.96 -0.94 -7.81
N GLU A 174 13.15 -0.33 -7.75
CA GLU A 174 14.32 -0.84 -7.03
C GLU A 174 14.50 -0.23 -5.63
N ILE A 175 13.64 0.72 -5.23
CA ILE A 175 13.74 1.31 -3.89
C ILE A 175 13.21 0.31 -2.87
N GLN A 176 14.09 -0.10 -1.96
CA GLN A 176 13.74 -0.95 -0.83
C GLN A 176 12.73 -0.21 0.08
N THR A 177 11.45 -0.55 -0.03
CA THR A 177 10.35 0.06 0.74
C THR A 177 10.07 -0.64 2.07
N SER A 178 10.68 -1.80 2.30
CA SER A 178 10.59 -2.57 3.54
C SER A 178 11.94 -3.18 3.89
N ALA A 179 12.20 -3.41 5.18
CA ALA A 179 13.44 -4.06 5.60
C ALA A 179 13.46 -5.51 5.11
N GLU A 180 14.50 -5.90 4.38
CA GLU A 180 14.74 -7.29 4.02
C GLU A 180 15.09 -8.07 5.29
N LEU A 181 14.35 -9.15 5.55
CA LEU A 181 14.73 -10.11 6.58
C LEU A 181 15.96 -10.85 6.12
N THR A 182 17.01 -10.85 6.94
CA THR A 182 18.11 -11.78 6.73
C THR A 182 17.66 -13.20 7.04
N ASP A 183 18.31 -14.21 6.45
CA ASP A 183 18.04 -15.61 6.75
C ASP A 183 18.14 -15.90 8.26
N ASP A 184 19.03 -15.20 8.97
CA ASP A 184 19.17 -15.27 10.43
C ASP A 184 17.93 -14.74 11.16
N ASP A 185 17.35 -13.62 10.70
CA ASP A 185 16.13 -13.05 11.26
C ASP A 185 14.91 -13.96 11.08
N ILE A 186 14.89 -14.76 10.00
CA ILE A 186 13.87 -15.78 9.71
C ILE A 186 14.08 -16.98 10.64
N LEU A 187 15.32 -17.44 10.81
CA LEU A 187 15.67 -18.57 11.67
C LEU A 187 15.35 -18.28 13.15
N GLU A 188 15.60 -17.05 13.63
CA GLU A 188 15.19 -16.63 14.97
C GLU A 188 13.66 -16.67 15.15
N GLU A 189 12.91 -16.29 14.12
CA GLU A 189 11.45 -16.27 14.17
C GLU A 189 10.84 -17.68 14.19
N ILE A 190 11.40 -18.60 13.40
CA ILE A 190 10.98 -20.01 13.42
C ILE A 190 11.28 -20.64 14.79
N LYS A 191 12.39 -20.28 15.43
CA LYS A 191 12.71 -20.74 16.80
C LYS A 191 11.70 -20.18 17.81
N PHE A 192 11.40 -18.88 17.74
CA PHE A 192 10.43 -18.24 18.62
C PHE A 192 9.01 -18.82 18.49
N ASN A 193 8.55 -19.09 17.27
CA ASN A 193 7.22 -19.67 17.02
C ASN A 193 7.10 -21.17 17.36
N ARG A 194 8.23 -21.88 17.51
CA ARG A 194 8.24 -23.27 18.01
C ARG A 194 8.13 -23.35 19.54
N ASP A 195 8.56 -22.30 20.23
CA ASP A 195 8.57 -22.24 21.69
C ASP A 195 7.27 -21.66 22.29
N THR A 196 6.39 -21.06 21.46
CA THR A 196 5.04 -20.66 21.86
C THR A 196 4.02 -21.77 21.56
N PRO A 197 3.30 -22.32 22.57
CA PRO A 197 2.27 -23.31 22.32
C PRO A 197 1.12 -22.66 21.53
N THR A 198 0.83 -23.17 20.33
CA THR A 198 -0.40 -22.82 19.59
C THR A 198 -1.63 -23.00 20.47
N PRO A 199 -2.40 -21.96 20.81
CA PRO A 199 -3.55 -22.08 21.69
C PRO A 199 -4.81 -22.43 20.90
N PHE A 200 -4.79 -23.43 20.01
CA PHE A 200 -6.01 -23.88 19.34
C PHE A 200 -5.97 -25.36 18.98
N ASN A 201 -6.04 -26.20 20.00
CA ASN A 201 -6.53 -27.57 19.83
C ASN A 201 -8.05 -27.54 20.04
N ARG A 202 -8.84 -27.50 18.96
CA ARG A 202 -10.30 -27.71 19.09
C ARG A 202 -10.53 -29.16 19.53
N PRO A 203 -11.33 -29.44 20.58
CA PRO A 203 -11.72 -30.80 20.88
C PRO A 203 -12.53 -31.38 19.72
N ARG A 204 -12.09 -32.53 19.20
CA ARG A 204 -12.91 -33.36 18.30
C ARG A 204 -14.20 -33.72 19.03
N LYS A 205 -15.33 -33.14 18.59
CA LYS A 205 -16.65 -33.64 18.98
C LYS A 205 -16.77 -35.07 18.45
N ARG A 206 -16.96 -36.02 19.37
CA ARG A 206 -17.59 -37.31 19.08
C ARG A 206 -19.07 -37.08 18.78
#